data_AF-A0A8R7VFB5-F1
#
_entry.id   AF-A0A8R7VFB5-F1
#
_cell.length_a   1.000
_cell.length_b   1.000
_cell.length_c   1.000
_cell.angle_alpha   90.00
_cell.angle_beta   90.00
_cell.angle_gamma   90.00
#
_symmetry.space_group_name_H-M   'P 1'
#
loop_
_entity.id
_entity.type
_entity.pdbx_description
1 polymer ?
#
loop_
_entity_poly.entity_id
_entity_poly.type
_entity_poly.pdbx_seq_one_letter_code
_entity_poly.pdbx_strand_id
1 'polypeptide(L)'
;MGKKNLDEAIMWYNKFLGFRVVAGEGVKFVFSKVDMQSPDDEYSFCIKVNKDEYSLIQCTPLLKDTEELVKDLNCTNDLFKFVRIMRARFQAAAIKGVHPATSLCTNTSSTPISSPPAASVDTTSEGTTNQSHSRSRSKNQDPRAKRGAPPRSTASPLTSGSVTRRSPRFAAADAGNRH
;
A
#
# COMPACT_ATOMS: atom_id res chain seq x y z
N MET A 1 -11.99 18.51 31.89
CA MET A 1 -10.93 17.63 32.43
C MET A 1 -10.49 16.53 31.45
N GLY A 2 -11.37 15.86 30.67
CA GLY A 2 -10.99 14.66 29.91
C GLY A 2 -10.06 14.81 28.67
N LYS A 3 -10.08 15.95 27.96
CA LYS A 3 -9.29 16.10 26.71
C LYS A 3 -7.77 16.17 26.94
N LYS A 4 -7.34 16.89 27.99
CA LYS A 4 -5.92 17.06 28.33
C LYS A 4 -5.22 15.73 28.61
N ASN A 5 -5.91 14.81 29.28
CA ASN A 5 -5.38 13.48 29.58
C ASN A 5 -5.25 12.60 28.32
N LEU A 6 -6.16 12.78 27.35
CA LEU A 6 -6.10 12.05 26.08
C LEU A 6 -4.96 12.54 25.21
N ASP A 7 -4.80 13.86 25.07
CA ASP A 7 -3.71 14.45 24.28
C ASP A 7 -2.34 14.09 24.85
N GLU A 8 -2.20 14.09 26.18
CA GLU A 8 -0.99 13.65 26.87
C GLU A 8 -0.70 12.17 26.63
N ALA A 9 -1.71 11.31 26.73
CA ALA A 9 -1.57 9.89 26.44
C ALA A 9 -1.15 9.65 24.97
N ILE A 10 -1.80 10.33 24.01
CA ILE A 10 -1.46 10.25 22.58
C ILE A 10 -0.02 10.69 22.35
N MET A 11 0.40 11.82 22.94
CA MET A 11 1.76 12.31 22.84
C MET A 11 2.77 11.29 23.41
N TRP A 12 2.46 10.70 24.56
CA TRP A 12 3.29 9.67 25.18
C TRP A 12 3.43 8.44 24.28
N TYR A 13 2.32 7.92 23.73
CA TYR A 13 2.34 6.80 22.80
C TYR A 13 3.13 7.12 21.52
N ASN A 14 2.90 8.29 20.94
CA ASN A 14 3.61 8.73 19.72
C ASN A 14 5.12 8.78 19.96
N LYS A 15 5.54 9.37 21.09
CA LYS A 15 6.96 9.49 21.45
C LYS A 15 7.57 8.14 21.78
N PHE A 16 6.91 7.32 22.59
CA PHE A 16 7.48 6.06 23.06
C PHE A 16 7.56 5.03 21.93
N LEU A 17 6.48 4.87 21.16
CA LEU A 17 6.42 3.89 20.08
C LEU A 17 7.10 4.37 18.80
N GLY A 18 7.33 5.68 18.64
CA GLY A 18 7.73 6.24 17.34
C GLY A 18 6.65 5.94 16.30
N PHE A 19 5.38 6.11 16.66
CA PHE A 19 4.25 5.70 15.82
C PHE A 19 3.14 6.73 15.92
N ARG A 20 2.67 7.25 14.80
CA ARG A 20 1.56 8.19 14.75
C ARG A 20 0.62 7.87 13.59
N VAL A 21 -0.63 8.30 13.72
CA VAL A 21 -1.65 8.17 12.70
C VAL A 21 -2.10 9.56 12.27
N VAL A 22 -2.15 9.80 10.96
CA VAL A 22 -2.54 11.08 10.36
C VAL A 22 -3.74 10.86 9.44
N ALA A 23 -4.77 11.68 9.61
CA ALA A 23 -5.95 11.67 8.74
C ALA A 23 -5.72 12.53 7.48
N GLY A 24 -6.26 12.10 6.35
CA GLY A 24 -6.19 12.78 5.06
C GLY A 24 -7.12 12.12 4.04
N GLU A 25 -6.66 11.94 2.78
CA GLU A 25 -7.40 11.18 1.75
C GLU A 25 -7.63 9.71 2.17
N GLY A 26 -6.76 9.19 3.02
CA GLY A 26 -6.91 7.95 3.75
C GLY A 26 -6.35 8.09 5.17
N VAL A 27 -6.03 6.97 5.79
CA VAL A 27 -5.37 6.91 7.08
C VAL A 27 -3.89 6.59 6.87
N LYS A 28 -3.02 7.55 7.19
CA LYS A 28 -1.57 7.39 7.07
C LYS A 28 -0.97 6.97 8.40
N PHE A 29 -0.29 5.83 8.39
CA PHE A 29 0.48 5.28 9.49
C PHE A 29 1.94 5.69 9.28
N VAL A 30 2.51 6.40 10.26
CA VAL A 30 3.90 6.84 10.20
C VAL A 30 4.68 6.27 11.37
N PHE A 31 5.83 5.70 11.05
CA PHE A 31 6.78 5.13 11.99
C PHE A 31 8.07 5.94 11.94
N SER A 32 8.58 6.30 13.10
CA SER A 32 9.96 6.68 13.34
C SER A 32 10.62 5.60 14.22
N LYS A 33 11.92 5.74 14.52
CA LYS A 33 12.66 4.75 15.32
C LYS A 33 12.53 3.34 14.75
N VAL A 34 12.52 3.26 13.42
CA VAL A 34 12.51 2.00 12.68
C VAL A 34 13.95 1.53 12.51
N ASP A 35 14.81 2.42 12.02
CA ASP A 35 16.25 2.27 12.03
C ASP A 35 16.82 2.86 13.33
N MET A 36 17.71 2.13 13.99
CA MET A 36 18.42 2.62 15.18
C MET A 36 19.56 3.57 14.81
N GLN A 37 20.08 3.48 13.58
CA GLN A 37 21.15 4.35 13.09
C GLN A 37 20.61 5.73 12.68
N SER A 38 19.38 5.77 12.19
CA SER A 38 18.66 6.99 11.81
C SER A 38 17.25 7.01 12.43
N PRO A 39 17.14 7.28 13.75
CA PRO A 39 15.86 7.19 14.47
C PRO A 39 14.83 8.24 14.01
N ASP A 40 15.28 9.31 13.36
CA ASP A 40 14.46 10.39 12.83
C ASP A 40 13.89 10.08 11.43
N ASP A 41 14.39 9.04 10.74
CA ASP A 41 13.86 8.64 9.44
C ASP A 41 12.42 8.16 9.56
N GLU A 42 11.58 8.65 8.65
CA GLU A 42 10.16 8.31 8.62
C GLU A 42 9.85 7.24 7.58
N TYR A 43 9.12 6.23 8.03
CA TYR A 43 8.59 5.15 7.22
C TYR A 43 7.07 5.24 7.32
N SER A 44 6.36 5.11 6.21
CA SER A 44 4.92 5.28 6.25
C SER A 44 4.19 4.48 5.19
N PHE A 45 2.92 4.20 5.48
CA PHE A 45 1.98 3.75 4.49
C PHE A 45 0.63 4.43 4.70
N CYS A 46 -0.15 4.56 3.64
CA CYS A 46 -1.49 5.14 3.67
C CYS A 46 -2.49 4.13 3.11
N ILE A 47 -3.54 3.85 3.87
CA ILE A 47 -4.64 2.98 3.46
C ILE A 47 -5.94 3.76 3.37
N LYS A 48 -6.80 3.37 2.42
CA LYS A 48 -8.16 3.91 2.27
C LYS A 48 -9.13 2.76 2.11
N VAL A 49 -10.28 2.89 2.76
CA VAL A 49 -11.37 1.94 2.66
C VAL A 49 -12.36 2.43 1.61
N ASN A 50 -12.62 1.61 0.61
CA ASN A 50 -13.63 1.86 -0.42
C ASN A 50 -14.51 0.61 -0.54
N LYS A 51 -15.84 0.76 -0.37
CA LYS A 51 -16.78 -0.37 -0.44
C LYS A 51 -16.34 -1.57 0.42
N ASP A 52 -15.94 -1.29 1.66
CA ASP A 52 -15.46 -2.26 2.65
C ASP A 52 -14.15 -2.99 2.30
N GLU A 53 -13.46 -2.57 1.24
CA GLU A 53 -12.14 -3.08 0.88
C GLU A 53 -11.05 -2.04 1.18
N TYR A 54 -9.97 -2.49 1.82
CA TYR A 54 -8.75 -1.73 2.02
C TYR A 54 -7.94 -1.66 0.72
N SER A 55 -7.51 -0.46 0.39
CA SER A 55 -6.58 -0.16 -0.70
C SER A 55 -5.37 0.59 -0.15
N LEU A 56 -4.18 0.28 -0.66
CA LEU A 56 -2.95 1.00 -0.33
C LEU A 56 -2.78 2.18 -1.29
N ILE A 57 -2.74 3.40 -0.77
CA ILE A 57 -2.51 4.62 -1.56
C ILE A 57 -1.02 4.89 -1.72
N GLN A 58 -0.27 4.79 -0.64
CA GLN A 58 1.15 5.15 -0.60
C GLN A 58 1.89 4.22 0.36
N CYS A 59 3.15 3.91 0.03
CA CYS A 59 4.08 3.22 0.90
C CYS A 59 5.48 3.78 0.67
N THR A 60 6.16 4.18 1.73
CA THR A 60 7.47 4.83 1.67
C THR A 60 8.33 4.33 2.82
N PRO A 61 9.46 3.64 2.54
CA PRO A 61 9.87 3.12 1.24
C PRO A 61 8.90 2.05 0.71
N LEU A 62 8.88 1.81 -0.61
CA LEU A 62 8.02 0.78 -1.19
C LEU A 62 8.51 -0.62 -0.77
N LEU A 63 7.59 -1.46 -0.28
CA LEU A 63 7.87 -2.84 0.10
C LEU A 63 7.37 -3.82 -0.97
N LYS A 64 8.17 -4.86 -1.27
CA LYS A 64 7.87 -5.82 -2.35
C LYS A 64 6.60 -6.64 -2.11
N ASP A 65 6.28 -6.93 -0.86
CA ASP A 65 5.18 -7.81 -0.46
C ASP A 65 3.89 -7.06 -0.08
N THR A 66 3.82 -5.75 -0.33
CA THR A 66 2.67 -4.94 0.15
C THR A 66 1.34 -5.40 -0.45
N GLU A 67 1.32 -5.88 -1.69
CA GLU A 67 0.10 -6.36 -2.34
C GLU A 67 -0.48 -7.61 -1.64
N GLU A 68 0.38 -8.57 -1.27
CA GLU A 68 -0.03 -9.77 -0.55
C GLU A 68 -0.54 -9.42 0.86
N LEU A 69 0.11 -8.47 1.53
CA LEU A 69 -0.32 -8.00 2.85
C LEU A 69 -1.69 -7.32 2.79
N VAL A 70 -1.99 -6.55 1.74
CA VAL A 70 -3.31 -5.93 1.55
C VAL A 70 -4.37 -7.00 1.25
N LYS A 71 -4.03 -8.06 0.50
CA LYS A 71 -4.93 -9.21 0.30
C LYS A 71 -5.24 -9.93 1.61
N ASP A 72 -4.23 -10.20 2.44
CA ASP A 72 -4.42 -10.80 3.79
C ASP A 72 -5.27 -9.88 4.69
N LEU A 73 -5.04 -8.58 4.64
CA LEU A 73 -5.83 -7.59 5.39
C LEU A 73 -7.30 -7.62 4.96
N ASN A 74 -7.60 -7.65 3.67
CA ASN A 74 -8.98 -7.72 3.18
C ASN A 74 -9.66 -9.06 3.54
N CYS A 75 -8.90 -10.15 3.61
CA CYS A 75 -9.41 -11.46 4.00
C CYS A 75 -9.70 -11.57 5.51
N THR A 76 -8.80 -11.04 6.35
CA THR A 76 -8.83 -11.22 7.80
C THR A 76 -9.43 -10.04 8.57
N ASN A 77 -9.48 -8.86 7.94
CA ASN A 77 -9.79 -7.58 8.57
C ASN A 77 -8.93 -7.26 9.81
N ASP A 78 -7.72 -7.86 9.92
CA ASP A 78 -6.83 -7.66 11.05
C ASP A 78 -5.84 -6.51 10.80
N LEU A 79 -6.32 -5.28 10.99
CA LEU A 79 -5.52 -4.08 10.83
C LEU A 79 -4.33 -4.03 11.82
N PHE A 80 -4.49 -4.56 13.04
CA PHE A 80 -3.42 -4.56 14.03
C PHE A 80 -2.26 -5.46 13.60
N LYS A 81 -2.56 -6.67 13.11
CA LYS A 81 -1.55 -7.57 12.53
C LYS A 81 -0.89 -6.94 11.32
N PHE A 82 -1.65 -6.34 10.41
CA PHE A 82 -1.12 -5.66 9.23
C PHE A 82 -0.12 -4.55 9.59
N VAL A 83 -0.50 -3.64 10.50
CA VAL A 83 0.37 -2.53 10.98
C VAL A 83 1.68 -3.07 11.58
N ARG A 84 1.61 -4.16 12.36
CA ARG A 84 2.80 -4.79 12.95
C ARG A 84 3.72 -5.40 11.90
N ILE A 85 3.16 -6.10 10.90
CA ILE A 85 3.95 -6.68 9.81
C ILE A 85 4.61 -5.58 8.99
N MET A 86 3.89 -4.51 8.64
CA MET A 86 4.45 -3.37 7.90
C MET A 86 5.65 -2.77 8.63
N ARG A 87 5.56 -2.54 9.95
CA ARG A 87 6.71 -2.07 10.74
C ARG A 87 7.89 -3.03 10.69
N ALA A 88 7.66 -4.33 10.85
CA ALA A 88 8.72 -5.33 10.77
C ALA A 88 9.39 -5.38 9.40
N ARG A 89 8.62 -5.17 8.31
CA ARG A 89 9.17 -5.08 6.95
C ARG A 89 10.01 -3.83 6.75
N PHE A 90 9.59 -2.68 7.27
CA PHE A 90 10.41 -1.47 7.26
C PHE A 90 11.73 -1.66 8.02
N GLN A 91 11.69 -2.31 9.20
CA GLN A 91 12.90 -2.63 9.96
C GLN A 91 13.84 -3.54 9.16
N ALA A 92 13.31 -4.59 8.53
CA ALA A 92 14.09 -5.50 7.70
C ALA A 92 14.67 -4.80 6.45
N ALA A 93 13.97 -3.82 5.89
CA ALA A 93 14.44 -3.03 4.76
C ALA A 93 15.56 -2.05 5.16
N ALA A 94 15.43 -1.41 6.33
CA ALA A 94 16.45 -0.52 6.89
C ALA A 94 17.78 -1.24 7.11
N ILE A 95 17.76 -2.43 7.72
CA ILE A 95 18.97 -3.26 7.94
C ILE A 95 19.68 -3.61 6.61
N LYS A 96 18.91 -3.74 5.52
CA LYS A 96 19.44 -4.08 4.19
C LYS A 96 19.98 -2.86 3.42
N GLY A 97 19.98 -1.66 4.02
CA GLY A 97 20.44 -0.43 3.37
C GLY A 97 19.50 0.09 2.30
N VAL A 98 18.23 -0.33 2.29
CA VAL A 98 17.20 0.30 1.45
C VAL A 98 16.77 1.57 2.17
N HIS A 99 17.56 2.63 2.00
CA HIS A 99 17.23 3.94 2.53
C HIS A 99 16.00 4.49 1.80
N PRO A 100 15.13 5.25 2.49
CA PRO A 100 14.00 5.93 1.86
C PRO A 100 14.49 7.09 0.98
N ALA A 101 15.10 6.77 -0.16
CA ALA A 101 15.38 7.72 -1.22
C ALA A 101 14.22 7.68 -2.22
N THR A 102 13.38 8.72 -2.12
CA THR A 102 12.75 9.48 -3.20
C THR A 102 12.29 8.68 -4.43
N SER A 103 10.96 8.55 -4.56
CA SER A 103 10.17 8.67 -5.79
C SER A 103 10.91 8.37 -7.10
N LEU A 104 10.52 7.29 -7.79
CA LEU A 104 10.88 7.06 -9.19
C LEU A 104 10.63 8.31 -10.03
N CYS A 105 11.69 9.03 -10.40
CA CYS A 105 11.68 9.76 -11.66
C CYS A 105 12.01 8.73 -12.74
N THR A 106 10.97 8.23 -13.41
CA THR A 106 11.14 7.67 -14.74
C THR A 106 11.57 8.83 -15.62
N ASN A 107 12.88 9.03 -15.76
CA ASN A 107 13.42 9.98 -16.71
C ASN A 107 13.00 9.51 -18.10
N THR A 108 11.96 10.16 -18.62
CA THR A 108 11.61 10.13 -20.02
C THR A 108 12.86 10.52 -20.80
N SER A 109 13.27 9.65 -21.74
CA SER A 109 14.41 9.86 -22.62
C SER A 109 14.31 11.21 -23.29
N SER A 110 15.05 12.20 -22.80
CA SER A 110 15.21 13.48 -23.46
C SER A 110 16.32 13.32 -24.49
N THR A 111 15.95 12.89 -25.69
CA THR A 111 16.83 12.91 -26.86
C THR A 111 17.22 14.36 -27.16
N PRO A 112 18.50 14.75 -27.20
CA PRO A 112 18.90 16.07 -27.64
C PRO A 112 18.84 16.11 -29.17
N ILE A 113 17.79 16.72 -29.73
CA ILE A 113 17.76 17.04 -31.16
C ILE A 113 18.60 18.30 -31.34
N SER A 114 19.87 18.10 -31.72
CA SER A 114 20.74 19.15 -32.23
C SER A 114 20.12 19.75 -33.50
N SER A 115 20.04 21.08 -33.56
CA SER A 115 19.59 21.84 -34.71
C SER A 115 20.51 21.63 -35.93
N PRO A 116 19.97 21.58 -37.17
CA PRO A 116 20.78 21.69 -38.39
C PRO A 116 20.90 23.16 -38.85
N PRO A 117 22.02 23.55 -39.50
CA PRO A 117 22.17 24.89 -40.07
C PRO A 117 21.58 25.00 -41.48
N ALA A 118 21.29 26.25 -41.87
CA ALA A 118 20.66 26.65 -43.12
C ALA A 118 21.65 26.77 -44.31
N ALA A 119 21.19 26.34 -45.48
CA ALA A 119 21.61 26.69 -46.85
C ALA A 119 20.63 25.95 -47.80
N SER A 120 20.24 26.35 -49.01
CA SER A 120 20.43 27.50 -49.89
C SER A 120 19.56 27.21 -51.14
N VAL A 121 18.79 28.20 -51.62
CA VAL A 121 18.48 28.54 -53.04
C VAL A 121 17.80 27.52 -53.98
N ASP A 122 16.55 27.90 -54.35
CA ASP A 122 15.87 27.97 -55.67
C ASP A 122 15.82 26.79 -56.65
N THR A 123 14.62 26.44 -57.15
CA THR A 123 14.20 26.56 -58.58
C THR A 123 12.83 25.89 -58.81
N THR A 124 11.93 26.64 -59.43
CA THR A 124 10.61 26.34 -60.01
C THR A 124 10.53 25.07 -60.89
N SER A 125 9.43 24.30 -60.82
CA SER A 125 8.77 23.70 -61.99
C SER A 125 7.44 23.01 -61.63
N GLU A 126 6.45 23.18 -62.50
CA GLU A 126 5.09 22.67 -62.45
C GLU A 126 4.97 21.13 -62.61
N GLY A 127 3.80 20.58 -62.28
CA GLY A 127 3.35 19.29 -62.85
C GLY A 127 2.31 18.50 -62.08
N THR A 128 1.04 18.66 -62.48
CA THR A 128 0.00 17.62 -62.66
C THR A 128 -0.49 16.73 -61.51
N THR A 129 -1.79 16.94 -61.21
CA THR A 129 -2.84 15.98 -60.84
C THR A 129 -2.59 14.53 -61.28
N ASN A 130 -2.72 13.59 -60.33
CA ASN A 130 -3.26 12.22 -60.51
C ASN A 130 -3.76 11.77 -59.13
N GLN A 131 -5.07 11.74 -58.86
CA GLN A 131 -6.03 10.69 -59.22
C GLN A 131 -5.67 9.30 -58.69
N SER A 132 -6.55 8.75 -57.84
CA SER A 132 -6.95 7.33 -57.71
C SER A 132 -7.11 6.92 -56.24
N HIS A 133 -8.35 6.75 -55.75
CA HIS A 133 -9.05 5.45 -55.63
C HIS A 133 -8.59 4.67 -54.38
N SER A 134 -9.41 4.08 -53.52
CA SER A 134 -10.86 3.91 -53.42
C SER A 134 -11.16 3.15 -52.12
N ARG A 135 -12.27 3.51 -51.45
CA ARG A 135 -13.32 2.67 -50.83
C ARG A 135 -12.95 1.25 -50.37
N SER A 136 -13.27 0.80 -49.16
CA SER A 136 -14.61 0.32 -48.71
C SER A 136 -14.41 -0.40 -47.36
N ARG A 137 -15.10 -0.14 -46.24
CA ARG A 137 -16.52 -0.34 -45.83
C ARG A 137 -16.98 -1.82 -45.81
N SER A 138 -17.14 -2.38 -44.60
CA SER A 138 -18.36 -3.01 -44.00
C SER A 138 -17.90 -3.91 -42.82
N LYS A 139 -18.39 -3.81 -41.58
CA LYS A 139 -19.74 -3.89 -40.98
C LYS A 139 -20.14 -5.35 -40.62
N ASN A 140 -20.54 -5.52 -39.34
CA ASN A 140 -21.46 -6.51 -38.74
C ASN A 140 -20.90 -7.89 -38.30
N GLN A 141 -20.94 -8.25 -36.99
CA GLN A 141 -22.05 -8.96 -36.29
C GLN A 141 -21.64 -9.48 -34.88
N ASP A 142 -22.52 -9.26 -33.89
CA ASP A 142 -22.69 -10.01 -32.63
C ASP A 142 -23.79 -11.10 -32.81
N PRO A 143 -24.25 -11.87 -31.80
CA PRO A 143 -23.58 -12.72 -30.81
C PRO A 143 -24.18 -14.16 -30.80
N ARG A 144 -23.63 -15.15 -30.08
CA ARG A 144 -24.41 -16.36 -29.71
C ARG A 144 -23.94 -17.11 -28.46
N ALA A 145 -24.94 -17.46 -27.65
CA ALA A 145 -24.95 -18.10 -26.34
C ALA A 145 -24.77 -19.63 -26.31
N LYS A 146 -24.51 -20.16 -25.10
CA LYS A 146 -25.14 -21.31 -24.38
C LYS A 146 -24.15 -21.87 -23.33
N ARG A 147 -24.48 -22.51 -22.21
CA ARG A 147 -25.65 -22.81 -21.35
C ARG A 147 -25.13 -23.91 -20.40
N GLY A 148 -25.43 -23.87 -19.10
CA GLY A 148 -25.41 -25.08 -18.24
C GLY A 148 -24.69 -24.96 -16.89
N ALA A 149 -25.47 -25.05 -15.80
CA ALA A 149 -25.05 -25.14 -14.40
C ALA A 149 -25.36 -26.57 -13.83
N PRO A 150 -25.27 -26.86 -12.52
CA PRO A 150 -24.44 -27.90 -11.86
C PRO A 150 -25.24 -29.13 -11.33
N PRO A 151 -24.61 -30.05 -10.57
CA PRO A 151 -25.00 -30.25 -9.13
C PRO A 151 -23.79 -30.60 -8.21
N ARG A 152 -23.67 -30.15 -6.95
CA ARG A 152 -24.38 -30.42 -5.65
C ARG A 152 -23.81 -31.62 -4.87
N SER A 153 -23.62 -31.39 -3.55
CA SER A 153 -23.53 -32.34 -2.39
C SER A 153 -22.12 -32.48 -1.80
N THR A 154 -21.85 -32.56 -0.48
CA THR A 154 -22.64 -32.54 0.78
C THR A 154 -21.64 -32.59 1.96
N ALA A 155 -22.07 -32.08 3.12
CA ALA A 155 -21.70 -32.49 4.49
C ALA A 155 -20.38 -32.02 5.14
N SER A 156 -20.53 -31.25 6.23
CA SER A 156 -19.61 -31.11 7.37
C SER A 156 -19.63 -32.37 8.26
N PRO A 157 -18.69 -32.55 9.23
CA PRO A 157 -18.95 -31.99 10.57
C PRO A 157 -17.72 -31.52 11.40
N LEU A 158 -18.03 -30.51 12.24
CA LEU A 158 -17.54 -30.15 13.58
C LEU A 158 -16.50 -31.04 14.28
N THR A 159 -15.45 -30.42 14.83
CA THR A 159 -14.91 -30.77 16.17
C THR A 159 -14.54 -29.52 16.97
N SER A 160 -15.14 -29.42 18.15
CA SER A 160 -14.89 -28.45 19.21
C SER A 160 -13.57 -28.73 19.92
N GLY A 161 -12.85 -27.68 20.29
CA GLY A 161 -11.67 -27.75 21.16
C GLY A 161 -11.52 -26.47 21.98
N SER A 162 -12.31 -26.36 23.05
CA SER A 162 -12.19 -25.32 24.08
C SER A 162 -10.89 -25.53 24.86
N VAL A 163 -9.93 -24.60 24.74
CA VAL A 163 -8.76 -24.54 25.64
C VAL A 163 -8.97 -23.41 26.64
N THR A 164 -9.38 -23.79 27.84
CA THR A 164 -9.53 -22.90 29.00
C THR A 164 -8.15 -22.39 29.44
N ARG A 165 -7.92 -21.07 29.33
CA ARG A 165 -6.81 -20.36 29.96
C ARG A 165 -6.89 -20.50 31.48
N ARG A 166 -5.92 -21.15 32.12
CA ARG A 166 -5.64 -21.02 33.56
C ARG A 166 -4.40 -20.15 33.75
N SER A 167 -4.60 -18.95 34.31
CA SER A 167 -3.52 -18.09 34.82
C SER A 167 -3.32 -18.35 36.32
N PRO A 168 -2.09 -18.52 36.83
CA PRO A 168 -1.84 -18.49 38.27
C PRO A 168 -1.81 -17.05 38.76
N ARG A 169 -2.67 -16.72 39.73
CA ARG A 169 -2.56 -15.50 40.54
C ARG A 169 -1.50 -15.75 41.61
N PHE A 170 -0.44 -14.94 41.64
CA PHE A 170 0.43 -14.86 42.82
C PHE A 170 -0.28 -14.03 43.89
N ALA A 171 -0.39 -14.63 45.07
CA ALA A 171 -0.98 -14.04 46.26
C ALA A 171 -0.10 -12.90 46.79
N ALA A 172 -0.72 -11.79 47.19
CA ALA A 172 -0.10 -10.76 47.98
C ALA A 172 0.08 -11.27 49.42
N ALA A 173 1.32 -11.25 49.92
CA ALA A 173 1.59 -11.45 51.34
C ALA A 173 1.32 -10.12 52.06
N ASP A 174 0.24 -10.11 52.83
CA ASP A 174 0.03 -9.20 53.94
C ASP A 174 1.01 -9.56 55.06
N ALA A 175 1.75 -8.57 55.56
CA ALA A 175 2.50 -8.65 56.80
C ALA A 175 2.60 -7.25 57.40
N GLY A 176 1.52 -6.81 58.04
CA GLY A 176 1.62 -5.85 59.12
C GLY A 176 2.16 -6.52 60.40
N ASN A 177 3.18 -5.93 61.04
CA ASN A 177 3.21 -5.59 62.47
C ASN A 177 4.52 -4.84 62.79
N ARG A 178 4.45 -3.58 63.24
CA ARG A 178 4.66 -3.13 64.63
C ARG A 178 5.94 -3.66 65.29
N HIS A 179 6.91 -2.77 65.52
CA HIS A 179 7.22 -2.17 66.82
C HIS A 179 8.04 -0.89 66.63
#